data_AF-A0A0A9Z6I3-F1
#
_entry.id   AF-A0A0A9Z6I3-F1
#
_cell.length_a   1.000
_cell.length_b   1.000
_cell.length_c   1.000
_cell.angle_alpha   90.00
_cell.angle_beta   90.00
_cell.angle_gamma   90.00
#
_symmetry.space_group_name_H-M   'P 1'
#
loop_
_entity.id
_entity.type
_entity.pdbx_description
1 polymer ?
#
loop_
_entity_poly.entity_id
_entity_poly.type
_entity_poly.pdbx_seq_one_letter_code
_entity_poly.pdbx_strand_id
1 'polypeptide(L)'
;KHPPQMAPNPETFLDETLPLMLDVQISANHIEKSAHGLKGSAGPSGTDADQWRSMLLRFGTHSERLREAVASLTRYLANGIVDWDKIRALLARRGVAINKHPGVRPLGVGEVLLRLCAKTIATLTGDELREACGADQLCAGTKAGIEGGIHGISQFFEENECEGVLI
;
A
#
# COMPACT_ATOMS: atom_id res chain seq x y z
N LYS A 1 -15.51 -11.18 18.76
CA LYS A 1 -15.98 -9.78 18.89
C LYS A 1 -14.73 -8.91 18.89
N HIS A 2 -14.61 -7.88 18.03
CA HIS A 2 -13.41 -7.04 18.06
C HIS A 2 -13.26 -6.39 19.44
N PRO A 3 -12.03 -6.28 19.97
CA PRO A 3 -11.80 -5.55 21.21
C PRO A 3 -12.25 -4.09 21.03
N PRO A 4 -12.70 -3.43 22.11
CA PRO A 4 -13.04 -2.02 22.08
C PRO A 4 -11.82 -1.20 21.65
N GLN A 5 -12.05 -0.13 20.88
CA GLN A 5 -10.98 0.78 20.46
C GLN A 5 -10.36 1.42 21.71
N MET A 6 -9.04 1.29 21.85
CA MET A 6 -8.27 1.87 22.95
C MET A 6 -7.20 2.79 22.38
N ALA A 7 -6.91 3.88 23.09
CA ALA A 7 -5.71 4.67 22.80
C ALA A 7 -4.48 3.80 23.17
N PRO A 8 -3.46 3.71 22.31
CA PRO A 8 -2.24 2.99 22.64
C PRO A 8 -1.56 3.63 23.86
N ASN A 9 -1.03 2.82 24.78
CA ASN A 9 -0.26 3.32 25.93
C ASN A 9 1.07 3.90 25.40
N PRO A 10 1.39 5.19 25.62
CA PRO A 10 2.65 5.77 25.16
C PRO A 10 3.91 5.03 25.64
N GLU A 11 3.84 4.37 26.80
CA GLU A 11 4.94 3.56 27.34
C GLU A 11 5.28 2.32 26.49
N THR A 12 4.38 1.93 25.57
CA THR A 12 4.62 0.83 24.62
C THR A 12 5.30 1.29 23.34
N PHE A 13 5.49 2.60 23.15
CA PHE A 13 6.23 3.10 22.01
C PHE A 13 7.72 2.84 22.20
N LEU A 14 8.40 2.54 21.09
CA LEU A 14 9.84 2.36 21.08
C LEU A 14 10.51 3.68 21.50
N ASP A 15 11.31 3.64 22.58
CA ASP A 15 12.12 4.77 23.05
C ASP A 15 13.51 4.74 22.41
N GLU A 16 13.54 4.51 21.10
CA GLU A 16 14.76 4.42 20.32
C GLU A 16 14.80 5.54 19.28
N THR A 17 16.02 5.90 18.86
CA THR A 17 16.19 6.87 17.78
C THR A 17 15.68 6.23 16.48
N LEU A 18 14.59 6.76 15.95
CA LEU A 18 14.05 6.29 14.67
C LEU A 18 15.05 6.55 13.54
N PRO A 19 15.14 5.64 12.55
CA PRO A 19 15.99 5.86 11.39
C PRO A 19 15.57 7.13 10.64
N LEU A 20 16.54 7.79 10.01
CA LEU A 20 16.28 8.97 9.19
C LEU A 20 15.30 8.60 8.06
N MET A 21 14.16 9.29 8.01
CA MET A 21 13.24 9.17 6.89
C MET A 21 13.82 9.88 5.67
N LEU A 22 14.21 9.12 4.65
CA LEU A 22 14.65 9.67 3.38
C LEU A 22 13.43 10.03 2.52
N ASP A 23 13.47 11.22 1.92
CA ASP A 23 12.41 11.66 1.02
C ASP A 23 12.33 10.78 -0.23
N VAL A 24 11.15 10.22 -0.48
CA VAL A 24 10.88 9.45 -1.67
C VAL A 24 10.76 10.40 -2.87
N GLN A 25 11.62 10.21 -3.85
CA GLN A 25 11.60 10.97 -5.10
C GLN A 25 10.72 10.29 -6.14
N ILE A 26 9.76 11.03 -6.68
CA ILE A 26 8.74 10.50 -7.58
C ILE A 26 8.71 11.37 -8.82
N SER A 27 8.75 10.78 -10.01
CA SER A 27 8.72 11.50 -11.28
C SER A 27 7.46 11.14 -12.08
N ALA A 28 7.12 11.93 -13.10
CA ALA A 28 6.08 11.59 -14.07
C ALA A 28 6.31 10.21 -14.73
N ASN A 29 7.56 9.78 -14.92
CA ASN A 29 7.90 8.45 -15.44
C ASN A 29 7.53 7.33 -14.45
N HIS A 30 7.71 7.54 -13.14
CA HIS A 30 7.25 6.57 -12.12
C HIS A 30 5.73 6.40 -12.16
N ILE A 31 4.99 7.50 -12.37
CA ILE A 31 3.54 7.48 -12.54
C ILE A 31 3.14 6.76 -13.84
N GLU A 32 3.82 7.03 -14.96
CA GLU A 32 3.59 6.35 -16.24
C GLU A 32 3.71 4.83 -16.10
N LYS A 33 4.83 4.34 -15.55
CA LYS A 33 5.05 2.92 -15.30
C LYS A 33 3.95 2.31 -14.43
N SER A 34 3.55 3.01 -13.38
CA SER A 34 2.48 2.57 -12.47
C SER A 34 1.11 2.56 -13.15
N ALA A 35 0.85 3.51 -14.06
CA ALA A 35 -0.41 3.63 -14.78
C ALA A 35 -0.68 2.40 -15.66
N HIS A 36 0.33 1.85 -16.35
CA HIS A 36 0.17 0.63 -17.14
C HIS A 36 -0.38 -0.56 -16.34
N GLY A 37 -0.05 -0.63 -15.04
CA GLY A 37 -0.49 -1.68 -14.12
C GLY A 37 -1.81 -1.43 -13.40
N LEU A 38 -2.52 -0.32 -13.69
CA LEU A 38 -3.80 -0.01 -13.04
C LEU A 38 -4.89 -0.97 -13.50
N LYS A 39 -5.64 -1.52 -12.53
CA LYS A 39 -6.80 -2.39 -12.75
C LYS A 39 -7.86 -2.16 -11.67
N GLY A 40 -9.09 -2.59 -11.96
CA GLY A 40 -10.19 -2.63 -11.00
C GLY A 40 -11.16 -1.45 -11.10
N SER A 41 -12.29 -1.60 -10.41
CA SER A 41 -13.45 -0.71 -10.50
C SER A 41 -13.24 0.66 -9.85
N ALA A 42 -14.16 1.58 -10.10
CA ALA A 42 -14.16 2.92 -9.53
C ALA A 42 -14.27 2.96 -8.01
N GLY A 43 -13.67 4.00 -7.42
CA GLY A 43 -13.96 4.43 -6.05
C GLY A 43 -15.22 5.30 -5.95
N PRO A 44 -15.36 6.10 -4.88
CA PRO A 44 -16.47 7.03 -4.71
C PRO A 44 -16.66 8.04 -5.86
N SER A 45 -15.58 8.51 -6.49
CA SER A 45 -15.64 9.46 -7.62
C SER A 45 -16.26 8.92 -8.90
N GLY A 46 -16.46 7.60 -9.00
CA GLY A 46 -16.96 6.95 -10.21
C GLY A 46 -15.92 6.77 -11.33
N THR A 47 -14.70 7.31 -11.17
CA THR A 47 -13.62 7.10 -12.15
C THR A 47 -12.90 5.77 -11.94
N ASP A 48 -12.83 4.93 -12.98
CA ASP A 48 -12.22 3.60 -12.90
C ASP A 48 -10.78 3.54 -13.44
N ALA A 49 -10.15 2.37 -13.32
CA ALA A 49 -8.77 2.19 -13.76
C ALA A 49 -8.57 2.49 -15.26
N ASP A 50 -9.55 2.19 -16.11
CA ASP A 50 -9.43 2.31 -17.55
C ASP A 50 -9.47 3.78 -17.97
N GLN A 51 -10.36 4.56 -17.34
CA GLN A 51 -10.41 6.01 -17.50
C GLN A 51 -9.11 6.67 -17.04
N TRP A 52 -8.59 6.28 -15.86
CA TRP A 52 -7.31 6.80 -15.37
C TRP A 52 -6.13 6.45 -16.29
N ARG A 53 -6.05 5.22 -16.80
CA ARG A 53 -5.03 4.86 -17.81
C ARG A 53 -5.14 5.72 -19.05
N SER A 54 -6.35 5.94 -19.55
CA SER A 54 -6.58 6.81 -20.71
C SER A 54 -6.07 8.24 -20.45
N MET A 55 -6.48 8.84 -19.34
CA MET A 55 -6.09 10.21 -18.96
C MET A 55 -4.57 10.36 -18.79
N LEU A 56 -3.89 9.34 -18.26
CA LEU A 56 -2.45 9.39 -17.96
C LEU A 56 -1.55 9.03 -19.14
N LEU A 57 -2.05 8.34 -20.17
CA LEU A 57 -1.20 7.75 -21.21
C LEU A 57 -1.53 8.21 -22.65
N ARG A 58 -2.73 8.73 -22.94
CA ARG A 58 -3.22 8.86 -24.34
C ARG A 58 -3.25 10.28 -24.90
N PHE A 59 -3.10 11.32 -24.08
CA PHE A 59 -3.34 12.72 -24.49
C PHE A 59 -2.06 13.58 -24.52
N GLY A 60 -0.91 12.96 -24.84
CA GLY A 60 0.37 13.65 -25.05
C GLY A 60 0.76 14.55 -23.86
N THR A 61 1.00 15.84 -24.14
CA THR A 61 1.41 16.83 -23.14
C THR A 61 0.40 17.03 -22.00
N HIS A 62 -0.89 16.83 -22.25
CA HIS A 62 -1.92 16.90 -21.20
C HIS A 62 -1.79 15.73 -20.22
N SER A 63 -1.56 14.53 -20.76
CA SER A 63 -1.28 13.33 -19.97
C SER A 63 0.03 13.45 -19.19
N GLU A 64 1.07 14.04 -19.79
CA GLU A 64 2.33 14.34 -19.11
C GLU A 64 2.14 15.31 -17.93
N ARG A 65 1.43 16.42 -18.15
CA ARG A 65 1.11 17.38 -17.08
C ARG A 65 0.32 16.73 -15.94
N LEU A 66 -0.64 15.85 -16.27
CA LEU A 66 -1.38 15.10 -15.26
C LEU A 66 -0.45 14.17 -14.47
N ARG A 67 0.45 13.45 -15.15
CA ARG A 67 1.45 12.60 -14.48
C ARG A 67 2.35 13.39 -13.54
N GLU A 68 2.78 14.59 -13.91
CA GLU A 68 3.58 15.43 -13.01
C GLU A 68 2.76 15.93 -11.81
N ALA A 69 1.49 16.30 -12.01
CA ALA A 69 0.60 16.67 -10.91
C ALA A 69 0.38 15.51 -9.93
N VAL A 70 0.19 14.28 -10.43
CA VAL A 70 0.08 13.08 -9.61
C VAL A 70 1.40 12.76 -8.90
N ALA A 71 2.55 12.93 -9.57
CA ALA A 71 3.85 12.77 -8.93
C ALA A 71 4.03 13.76 -7.77
N SER A 72 3.65 15.03 -7.97
CA SER A 72 3.68 16.05 -6.92
C SER A 72 2.76 15.72 -5.75
N LEU A 73 1.55 15.25 -6.02
CA LEU A 73 0.63 14.78 -4.97
C LEU A 73 1.24 13.60 -4.20
N THR A 74 1.86 12.65 -4.91
CA THR A 74 2.44 11.47 -4.28
C THR A 74 3.63 11.84 -3.39
N ARG A 75 4.51 12.76 -3.82
CA ARG A 75 5.61 13.29 -2.99
C ARG A 75 5.06 13.97 -1.72
N TYR A 76 4.03 14.81 -1.88
CA TYR A 76 3.40 15.50 -0.76
C TYR A 76 2.81 14.54 0.27
N LEU A 77 2.18 13.45 -0.19
CA LEU A 77 1.61 12.42 0.69
C LEU A 77 2.69 11.51 1.33
N ALA A 78 3.80 11.28 0.65
CA ALA A 78 4.83 10.33 1.09
C ALA A 78 5.83 10.95 2.07
N ASN A 79 6.15 12.24 1.91
CA ASN A 79 7.26 12.88 2.60
C ASN A 79 6.81 13.86 3.71
N GLY A 80 5.56 13.76 4.18
CA GLY A 80 5.05 14.69 5.18
C GLY A 80 3.77 14.25 5.87
N ILE A 81 3.46 14.94 6.97
CA ILE A 81 2.20 14.79 7.70
C ILE A 81 1.15 15.70 7.03
N VAL A 82 0.02 15.10 6.64
CA VAL A 82 -1.05 15.82 5.96
C VAL A 82 -2.29 15.90 6.84
N ASP A 83 -2.81 17.13 7.02
CA ASP A 83 -4.03 17.36 7.77
C ASP A 83 -5.20 16.56 7.20
N TRP A 84 -5.96 15.92 8.09
CA TRP A 84 -7.10 15.07 7.72
C TRP A 84 -8.09 15.76 6.77
N ASP A 85 -8.39 17.03 7.02
CA ASP A 85 -9.36 17.79 6.22
C ASP A 85 -8.96 17.97 4.75
N LYS A 86 -7.66 17.87 4.45
CA LYS A 86 -7.12 17.95 3.10
C LYS A 86 -7.22 16.63 2.33
N ILE A 87 -7.27 15.49 3.02
CA ILE A 87 -7.16 14.15 2.40
C ILE A 87 -8.38 13.24 2.60
N ARG A 88 -9.31 13.59 3.50
CA ARG A 88 -10.47 12.74 3.84
C ARG A 88 -11.27 12.27 2.63
N ALA A 89 -11.42 13.13 1.62
CA ALA A 89 -12.13 12.78 0.38
C ALA A 89 -11.36 11.75 -0.46
N LEU A 90 -10.03 11.88 -0.56
CA LEU A 90 -9.18 10.95 -1.28
C LEU A 90 -9.13 9.58 -0.58
N LEU A 91 -9.23 9.56 0.75
CA LEU A 91 -9.23 8.35 1.57
C LEU A 91 -10.60 7.64 1.63
N ALA A 92 -11.66 8.28 1.15
CA ALA A 92 -13.01 7.72 1.13
C ALA A 92 -13.07 6.42 0.29
N ARG A 93 -13.97 5.51 0.68
CA ARG A 93 -14.11 4.18 0.07
C ARG A 93 -15.57 3.91 -0.29
N ARG A 94 -15.77 3.31 -1.47
CA ARG A 94 -17.06 2.76 -1.89
C ARG A 94 -17.23 1.35 -1.32
N GLY A 95 -18.20 1.17 -0.43
CA GLY A 95 -18.50 -0.13 0.18
C GLY A 95 -19.08 -1.13 -0.80
N VAL A 96 -18.60 -2.38 -0.77
CA VAL A 96 -19.08 -3.50 -1.57
C VAL A 96 -19.13 -4.75 -0.69
N ALA A 97 -20.23 -5.51 -0.77
CA ALA A 97 -20.38 -6.79 -0.10
C ALA A 97 -20.01 -7.93 -1.07
N ILE A 98 -18.89 -8.62 -0.82
CA ILE A 98 -18.43 -9.74 -1.65
C ILE A 98 -18.80 -11.06 -0.95
N ASN A 99 -19.28 -12.05 -1.70
CA ASN A 99 -19.62 -13.36 -1.15
C ASN A 99 -18.35 -14.15 -0.80
N LYS A 100 -18.25 -14.66 0.44
CA LYS A 100 -17.12 -15.44 0.96
C LYS A 100 -17.37 -16.96 0.95
N HIS A 101 -18.60 -17.42 0.68
CA HIS A 101 -19.00 -18.83 0.62
C HIS A 101 -18.48 -19.70 1.80
N PRO A 102 -19.19 -19.74 2.96
CA PRO A 102 -20.37 -18.96 3.33
C PRO A 102 -20.02 -17.58 3.92
N GLY A 103 -21.01 -16.69 3.95
CA GLY A 103 -20.89 -15.36 4.57
C GLY A 103 -20.47 -14.24 3.62
N VAL A 104 -20.22 -13.06 4.19
CA VAL A 104 -19.93 -11.82 3.45
C VAL A 104 -18.54 -11.29 3.84
N ARG A 105 -17.78 -10.85 2.85
CA ARG A 105 -16.57 -10.05 2.98
C ARG A 105 -16.89 -8.60 2.60
N PRO A 106 -17.08 -7.69 3.57
CA PRO A 106 -17.22 -6.28 3.27
C PRO A 106 -15.86 -5.74 2.76
N LEU A 107 -15.89 -5.02 1.65
CA LEU A 107 -14.71 -4.41 1.03
C LEU A 107 -14.94 -2.92 0.78
N GLY A 108 -13.94 -2.09 1.06
CA GLY A 108 -13.93 -0.67 0.68
C GLY A 108 -13.08 -0.43 -0.56
N VAL A 109 -13.69 -0.12 -1.69
CA VAL A 109 -12.98 0.25 -2.94
C VAL A 109 -12.62 1.73 -2.88
N GLY A 110 -11.33 2.05 -2.79
CA GLY A 110 -10.90 3.45 -2.77
C GLY A 110 -10.67 4.07 -4.13
N GLU A 111 -10.44 5.38 -4.10
CA GLU A 111 -10.09 6.18 -5.26
C GLU A 111 -8.95 5.56 -6.06
N VAL A 112 -9.11 5.50 -7.38
CA VAL A 112 -8.06 4.99 -8.28
C VAL A 112 -6.82 5.87 -8.18
N LEU A 113 -6.98 7.19 -8.01
CA LEU A 113 -5.87 8.13 -7.79
C LEU A 113 -5.01 7.73 -6.58
N LEU A 114 -5.66 7.41 -5.44
CA LEU A 114 -4.94 6.97 -4.25
C LEU A 114 -4.27 5.61 -4.48
N ARG A 115 -4.94 4.68 -5.17
CA ARG A 115 -4.36 3.37 -5.53
C ARG A 115 -3.16 3.50 -6.47
N LEU A 116 -3.18 4.48 -7.37
CA LEU A 116 -2.05 4.83 -8.22
C LEU A 116 -0.87 5.34 -7.39
N CYS A 117 -1.11 6.33 -6.52
CA CYS A 117 -0.09 6.87 -5.61
C CYS A 117 0.54 5.74 -4.77
N ALA A 118 -0.29 4.91 -4.13
CA ALA A 118 0.15 3.78 -3.32
C ALA A 118 0.93 2.74 -4.13
N LYS A 119 0.48 2.41 -5.35
CA LYS A 119 1.19 1.51 -6.26
C LYS A 119 2.56 2.06 -6.64
N THR A 120 2.67 3.36 -6.91
CA THR A 120 3.94 4.01 -7.23
C THR A 120 4.91 3.91 -6.05
N ILE A 121 4.46 4.24 -4.84
CA ILE A 121 5.29 4.10 -3.63
C ILE A 121 5.74 2.65 -3.43
N ALA A 122 4.81 1.70 -3.45
CA ALA A 122 5.12 0.28 -3.28
C ALA A 122 6.09 -0.26 -4.34
N THR A 123 6.09 0.31 -5.55
CA THR A 123 7.04 -0.07 -6.60
C THR A 123 8.44 0.50 -6.35
N LEU A 124 8.53 1.69 -5.75
CA LEU A 124 9.81 2.36 -5.49
C LEU A 124 10.49 1.83 -4.22
N THR A 125 9.72 1.56 -3.18
CA THR A 125 10.25 1.16 -1.86
C THR A 125 10.13 -0.35 -1.61
N GLY A 126 9.51 -1.10 -2.53
CA GLY A 126 9.16 -2.50 -2.31
C GLY A 126 10.36 -3.43 -2.16
N ASP A 127 11.43 -3.20 -2.94
CA ASP A 127 12.64 -4.03 -2.88
C ASP A 127 13.41 -3.80 -1.57
N GLU A 128 13.60 -2.53 -1.19
CA GLU A 128 14.21 -2.15 0.10
C GLU A 128 13.40 -2.68 1.29
N LEU A 129 12.08 -2.56 1.24
CA LEU A 129 11.18 -3.09 2.27
C LEU A 129 11.34 -4.60 2.38
N ARG A 130 11.38 -5.31 1.26
CA ARG A 130 11.54 -6.76 1.23
C ARG A 130 12.90 -7.21 1.75
N GLU A 131 13.97 -6.50 1.42
CA GLU A 131 15.32 -6.76 1.94
C GLU A 131 15.37 -6.55 3.46
N ALA A 132 14.87 -5.41 3.94
CA ALA A 132 14.84 -5.07 5.35
C ALA A 132 13.97 -6.04 6.18
N CYS A 133 12.87 -6.52 5.61
CA CYS A 133 11.97 -7.47 6.26
C CYS A 133 12.44 -8.93 6.23
N GLY A 134 13.27 -9.30 5.24
CA GLY A 134 13.83 -10.65 5.12
C GLY A 134 12.81 -11.78 5.29
N ALA A 135 13.12 -12.73 6.17
CA ALA A 135 12.23 -13.83 6.56
C ALA A 135 11.36 -13.49 7.78
N ASP A 136 11.65 -12.39 8.47
CA ASP A 136 10.98 -12.00 9.72
C ASP A 136 9.55 -11.50 9.48
N GLN A 137 9.27 -11.00 8.27
CA GLN A 137 7.95 -10.53 7.87
C GLN A 137 7.49 -11.14 6.54
N LEU A 138 6.64 -12.17 6.65
CA LEU A 138 6.11 -12.91 5.50
C LEU A 138 5.20 -12.08 4.58
N CYS A 139 4.66 -10.97 5.08
CA CYS A 139 3.77 -10.09 4.32
C CYS A 139 4.51 -9.00 3.52
N ALA A 140 5.84 -8.93 3.60
CA ALA A 140 6.66 -7.94 2.86
C ALA A 140 7.00 -8.38 1.42
N GLY A 141 6.35 -9.42 0.89
CA GLY A 141 6.58 -9.92 -0.47
C GLY A 141 7.70 -10.95 -0.57
N THR A 142 7.80 -11.86 0.41
CA THR A 142 8.76 -12.97 0.44
C THR A 142 8.77 -13.73 -0.89
N LYS A 143 9.97 -14.14 -1.34
CA LYS A 143 10.13 -14.96 -2.55
C LYS A 143 9.34 -16.26 -2.38
N ALA A 144 8.71 -16.74 -3.45
CA ALA A 144 7.82 -17.91 -3.45
C ALA A 144 6.51 -17.75 -2.63
N GLY A 145 6.21 -16.56 -2.11
CA GLY A 145 4.92 -16.26 -1.48
C GLY A 145 4.62 -17.17 -0.30
N ILE A 146 3.46 -17.83 -0.31
CA ILE A 146 3.00 -18.68 0.80
C ILE A 146 3.92 -19.88 1.03
N GLU A 147 4.52 -20.43 -0.02
CA GLU A 147 5.46 -21.57 0.09
C GLU A 147 6.73 -21.15 0.81
N GLY A 148 7.28 -19.97 0.45
CA GLY A 148 8.40 -19.39 1.17
C GLY A 148 8.10 -19.14 2.65
N GLY A 149 6.88 -18.69 2.95
CA GLY A 149 6.42 -18.51 4.33
C GLY A 149 6.30 -19.82 5.11
N ILE A 150 5.75 -20.88 4.50
CA ILE A 150 5.67 -22.21 5.11
C ILE A 150 7.07 -22.74 5.40
N HIS A 151 7.99 -22.67 4.44
CA HIS A 151 9.36 -23.13 4.65
C HIS A 151 10.11 -22.35 5.74
N GLY A 152 9.94 -21.02 5.77
CA GLY A 152 10.52 -20.18 6.82
C GLY A 152 10.01 -20.57 8.20
N ILE A 153 8.69 -20.76 8.35
CA ILE A 153 8.09 -21.20 9.62
C ILE A 153 8.52 -22.62 9.99
N SER A 154 8.55 -23.55 9.04
CA SER A 154 9.01 -24.93 9.28
C SER A 154 10.45 -24.97 9.78
N GLN A 155 11.35 -24.21 9.15
CA GLN A 155 12.74 -24.14 9.59
C GLN A 155 12.85 -23.56 11.00
N PHE A 156 12.15 -22.45 11.28
CA PHE A 156 12.15 -21.83 12.60
C PHE A 156 11.60 -22.78 13.68
N PHE A 157 10.58 -23.58 13.36
CA PHE A 157 10.03 -24.58 14.26
C PHE A 157 11.00 -25.74 14.56
N GLU A 158 11.88 -26.08 13.61
CA GLU A 158 12.89 -27.15 13.78
C GLU A 158 14.11 -26.70 14.59
N GLU A 159 14.25 -25.40 14.87
CA GLU A 159 15.33 -24.87 15.71
C GLU A 159 15.12 -25.27 17.18
N ASN A 160 16.18 -25.78 17.83
CA ASN A 160 16.12 -26.36 19.18
C ASN A 160 15.66 -25.38 20.28
N GLU A 161 15.63 -24.07 19.99
CA GLU A 161 15.23 -23.00 20.91
C GLU A 161 13.77 -22.55 20.71
N CYS A 162 13.06 -23.08 19.69
CA CYS A 162 11.68 -22.74 19.42
C CYS A 162 10.71 -23.62 20.24
N GLU A 163 10.13 -23.07 21.31
CA GLU A 163 9.09 -23.75 22.10
C GLU A 163 7.72 -23.85 21.38
N GLY A 164 7.48 -23.00 20.38
CA GLY A 164 6.28 -23.02 19.55
C GLY A 164 6.15 -21.77 18.66
N VAL A 165 5.38 -21.88 17.57
CA VAL A 165 5.13 -20.79 16.64
C VAL A 165 3.66 -20.36 16.70
N LEU A 166 3.43 -19.07 16.93
CA LEU A 166 2.10 -18.45 16.82
C LEU A 166 2.02 -17.71 15.47
N ILE A 167 1.03 -18.06 14.65
CA ILE A 167 0.81 -17.54 13.29
C ILE A 167 -0.49 -16.72 13.22
#